data_AF-A0A7J9TK35-F1
#
_entry.id   AF-A0A7J9TK35-F1
#
_cell.length_a   1.000
_cell.length_b   1.000
_cell.length_c   1.000
_cell.angle_alpha   90.00
_cell.angle_beta   90.00
_cell.angle_gamma   90.00
#
_symmetry.space_group_name_H-M   'P 1'
#
loop_
_entity.id
_entity.type
_entity.pdbx_description
1 polymer ?
#
loop_
_entity_poly.entity_id
_entity_poly.type
_entity_poly.pdbx_seq_one_letter_code
_entity_poly.pdbx_strand_id
1 'polypeptide(L)'
;MGRTVPSFRMLLDSITMELGDFRRALRRRDQQVFERIMDMAREHASASTVAASIDPMDTIVLSILIEQQKQIDDLEEEKHAPSP
;
A
#
# COMPACT_ATOMS: atom_id res chain seq x y z
N MET A 1 -7.26 6.87 -31.13
CA MET A 1 -6.66 7.52 -29.95
C MET A 1 -6.32 6.40 -28.96
N GLY A 2 -5.03 6.08 -28.80
CA GLY A 2 -4.59 4.96 -27.96
C GLY A 2 -4.99 5.17 -26.50
N ARG A 3 -5.49 4.13 -25.85
CA ARG A 3 -5.85 4.18 -24.43
C ARG A 3 -4.58 4.39 -23.62
N THR A 4 -4.42 5.56 -22.99
CA THR A 4 -3.37 5.79 -21.99
C THR A 4 -3.52 4.75 -20.88
N VAL A 5 -2.46 3.99 -20.60
CA VAL A 5 -2.45 3.09 -19.44
C VAL A 5 -2.45 3.96 -18.18
N PRO A 6 -3.41 3.80 -17.26
CA PRO A 6 -3.43 4.58 -16.03
C PRO A 6 -2.17 4.32 -15.22
N SER A 7 -1.60 5.38 -14.62
CA SER A 7 -0.47 5.21 -13.72
C SER A 7 -0.90 4.46 -12.46
N PHE A 8 0.03 3.83 -11.77
CA PHE A 8 -0.26 3.18 -10.48
C PHE A 8 -0.87 4.13 -9.46
N ARG A 9 -0.42 5.39 -9.41
CA ARG A 9 -1.03 6.40 -8.54
C ARG A 9 -2.52 6.61 -8.89
N MET A 10 -2.87 6.67 -10.18
CA MET A 10 -4.27 6.80 -10.61
C MET A 10 -5.10 5.57 -10.23
N LEU A 11 -4.53 4.37 -10.36
CA LEU A 11 -5.20 3.12 -9.98
C LEU A 11 -5.42 3.06 -8.46
N LEU A 12 -4.38 3.38 -7.68
CA LEU A 12 -4.46 3.44 -6.22
C LEU A 12 -5.48 4.46 -5.74
N ASP A 13 -5.51 5.66 -6.34
CA ASP A 13 -6.49 6.68 -5.99
C ASP A 13 -7.92 6.21 -6.33
N SER A 14 -8.13 5.56 -7.49
CA SER A 14 -9.44 4.97 -7.87
C SER A 14 -9.90 3.92 -6.85
N ILE A 15 -9.03 2.98 -6.53
CA ILE A 15 -9.31 1.91 -5.56
C ILE A 15 -9.58 2.48 -4.18
N THR A 16 -8.81 3.48 -3.74
CA THR A 16 -9.02 4.15 -2.46
C THR A 16 -10.40 4.79 -2.39
N MET A 17 -10.86 5.39 -3.50
CA MET A 17 -12.21 5.95 -3.61
C MET A 17 -13.28 4.85 -3.56
N GLU A 18 -13.09 3.74 -4.27
CA GLU A 18 -14.01 2.59 -4.28
C GLU A 18 -14.14 1.94 -2.89
N LEU A 19 -13.05 1.85 -2.14
CA LEU A 19 -13.02 1.38 -0.76
C LEU A 19 -13.52 2.42 0.25
N GLY A 20 -14.01 3.58 -0.19
CA GLY A 20 -14.46 4.66 0.67
C GLY A 20 -15.60 4.26 1.62
N ASP A 21 -16.58 3.46 1.16
CA ASP A 21 -17.66 2.95 2.01
C ASP A 21 -17.16 1.92 3.01
N PHE A 22 -16.28 1.01 2.58
CA PHE A 22 -15.63 0.05 3.46
C PHE A 22 -14.89 0.78 4.59
N ARG A 23 -14.07 1.78 4.24
CA ARG A 23 -13.36 2.63 5.20
C ARG A 23 -14.33 3.32 6.15
N ARG A 24 -15.42 3.91 5.66
CA ARG A 24 -16.43 4.59 6.50
C ARG A 24 -17.07 3.64 7.53
N ALA A 25 -17.23 2.36 7.19
CA ALA A 25 -17.79 1.35 8.08
C ALA A 25 -16.81 0.89 9.18
N LEU A 26 -15.50 1.13 9.03
CA LEU A 26 -14.49 0.81 10.04
C LEU A 26 -14.62 1.68 11.30
N ARG A 27 -14.14 1.19 12.45
CA ARG A 27 -13.97 2.01 13.66
C ARG A 27 -12.96 3.13 13.39
N ARG A 28 -13.06 4.26 14.11
CA ARG A 28 -12.16 5.42 13.93
C ARG A 28 -10.67 5.07 13.99
N ARG A 29 -10.26 4.15 14.88
CA ARG A 29 -8.88 3.65 14.97
C ARG A 29 -8.46 2.92 13.70
N ASP A 30 -9.34 2.09 13.16
CA ASP A 30 -9.07 1.27 11.98
C ASP A 30 -9.12 2.11 10.69
N GLN A 31 -9.90 3.20 10.66
CA GLN A 31 -9.85 4.20 9.59
C GLN A 31 -8.47 4.85 9.46
N GLN A 32 -7.83 5.19 10.59
CA GLN A 32 -6.46 5.73 10.61
C GLN A 32 -5.44 4.68 10.17
N VAL A 33 -5.65 3.41 10.54
CA VAL A 33 -4.81 2.30 10.05
C VAL A 33 -4.96 2.15 8.54
N PHE A 34 -6.21 2.19 8.04
CA PHE A 34 -6.51 2.12 6.61
C PHE A 34 -5.79 3.22 5.83
N GLU A 35 -5.85 4.48 6.29
CA GLU A 35 -5.12 5.59 5.65
C GLU A 35 -3.62 5.29 5.55
N ARG A 36 -3.00 4.87 6.65
CA ARG A 36 -1.56 4.56 6.68
C ARG A 36 -1.16 3.42 5.75
N ILE A 37 -1.94 2.34 5.67
CA ILE A 37 -1.60 1.22 4.78
C ILE A 37 -1.81 1.60 3.31
N MET A 38 -2.81 2.43 2.98
CA MET A 38 -2.96 2.92 1.60
C MET A 38 -1.83 3.87 1.20
N ASP A 39 -1.27 4.61 2.15
CA ASP A 39 -0.07 5.42 1.91
C ASP A 39 1.18 4.56 1.71
N MET A 40 1.36 3.45 2.44
CA MET A 40 2.45 2.49 2.20
C MET A 40 2.48 1.99 0.75
N ALA A 41 1.31 1.73 0.16
CA ALA A 41 1.22 1.29 -1.22
C ALA A 41 1.85 2.28 -2.21
N ARG A 42 1.89 3.59 -1.89
CA ARG A 42 2.44 4.64 -2.77
C ARG A 42 3.95 4.50 -3.00
N GLU A 43 4.68 3.89 -2.06
CA GLU A 43 6.15 3.74 -2.12
C GLU A 43 6.61 2.85 -3.28
N HIS A 44 5.74 1.97 -3.77
CA HIS A 44 6.05 1.00 -4.83
C HIS A 44 5.52 1.39 -6.22
N ALA A 45 5.15 2.66 -6.42
CA ALA A 45 4.61 3.16 -7.69
C ALA A 45 5.56 3.01 -8.90
N SER A 46 6.86 2.84 -8.67
CA SER A 46 7.84 2.54 -9.73
C SER A 46 7.82 1.07 -10.16
N ALA A 47 7.66 0.14 -9.21
CA ALA A 47 7.66 -1.31 -9.45
C ALA A 47 6.40 -1.79 -10.20
N SER A 48 5.27 -1.11 -10.02
CA SER A 48 4.01 -1.42 -10.68
C SER A 48 4.04 -1.31 -12.20
N THR A 49 4.97 -0.55 -12.78
CA THR A 49 5.10 -0.44 -14.25
C THR A 49 5.51 -1.76 -14.91
N VAL A 50 6.18 -2.64 -14.15
CA VAL A 50 6.59 -3.99 -14.59
C VAL A 50 5.42 -4.98 -14.52
N ALA A 51 4.41 -4.69 -13.70
CA ALA A 51 3.29 -5.56 -13.37
C ALA A 51 2.00 -5.22 -14.13
N ALA A 52 2.08 -4.58 -15.31
CA ALA A 52 0.91 -4.05 -16.03
C ALA A 52 -0.18 -5.10 -16.39
N SER A 53 0.12 -6.39 -16.28
CA SER A 53 -0.81 -7.51 -16.48
C SER A 53 -1.43 -8.07 -15.19
N ILE A 54 -0.98 -7.62 -14.02
CA ILE A 54 -1.44 -8.06 -12.70
C ILE A 54 -2.60 -7.17 -12.26
N ASP A 55 -3.54 -7.74 -11.50
CA ASP A 55 -4.62 -6.96 -10.92
C ASP A 55 -4.05 -5.81 -10.03
N PRO A 56 -4.56 -4.57 -10.17
CA PRO A 56 -4.06 -3.46 -9.38
C PRO A 56 -4.19 -3.66 -7.86
N MET A 57 -5.24 -4.34 -7.39
CA MET A 57 -5.40 -4.66 -5.97
C MET A 57 -4.29 -5.59 -5.48
N ASP A 58 -3.92 -6.61 -6.26
CA ASP A 58 -2.84 -7.53 -5.90
C ASP A 58 -1.51 -6.78 -5.77
N THR A 59 -1.25 -5.83 -6.67
CA THR A 59 -0.05 -4.99 -6.62
C THR A 59 -0.04 -4.09 -5.39
N ILE A 60 -1.20 -3.51 -5.03
CA ILE A 60 -1.36 -2.69 -3.82
C ILE A 60 -1.13 -3.53 -2.57
N VAL A 61 -1.75 -4.70 -2.46
CA VAL A 61 -1.59 -5.60 -1.31
C VAL A 61 -0.14 -6.03 -1.16
N LEU A 62 0.52 -6.43 -2.24
CA LEU A 62 1.94 -6.80 -2.20
C LEU A 62 2.83 -5.64 -1.76
N SER A 63 2.54 -4.42 -2.24
CA SER A 63 3.26 -3.20 -1.84
C SER A 63 3.12 -2.94 -0.33
N ILE A 64 1.93 -3.10 0.21
CA ILE A 64 1.67 -2.97 1.66
C ILE A 64 2.44 -4.02 2.45
N LEU A 65 2.43 -5.28 2.00
CA LEU A 65 3.13 -6.37 2.67
C LEU A 65 4.66 -6.14 2.69
N ILE A 66 5.24 -5.62 1.62
CA ILE A 66 6.67 -5.30 1.56
C ILE A 66 7.03 -4.21 2.59
N GLU A 67 6.29 -3.11 2.63
CA GLU A 67 6.55 -2.04 3.60
C GLU A 67 6.30 -2.49 5.05
N GLN A 68 5.32 -3.36 5.28
CA GLN A 68 5.11 -3.96 6.60
C GLN A 68 6.24 -4.92 6.99
N GLN A 69 6.76 -5.72 6.05
CA GLN A 69 7.89 -6.60 6.33
C GLN A 69 9.14 -5.81 6.71
N LYS A 70 9.44 -4.72 5.98
CA LYS A 70 10.55 -3.82 6.33
C LYS A 70 10.42 -3.27 7.75
N GLN A 71 9.21 -2.81 8.12
CA GLN A 71 8.96 -2.33 9.49
C GLN A 71 9.13 -3.42 10.55
N ILE A 72 8.77 -4.67 10.24
CA ILE A 72 8.98 -5.81 11.14
C ILE A 72 10.49 -6.07 11.29
N ASP A 73 11.22 -6.14 10.18
CA ASP A 73 12.67 -6.37 10.17
C ASP A 73 13.40 -5.27 10.98
N ASP A 74 13.06 -3.99 10.77
CA ASP A 74 13.61 -2.86 11.51
C ASP A 74 13.37 -2.98 13.04
N LEU A 75 12.16 -3.39 13.44
CA LEU A 75 11.81 -3.60 14.85
C LEU A 75 12.55 -4.81 15.45
N GLU A 76 12.79 -5.86 14.67
CA GLU A 76 13.55 -7.03 15.11
C GLU A 76 15.04 -6.71 15.28
N GLU A 77 15.60 -5.88 14.41
CA GLU A 77 16.97 -5.35 14.53
C GLU A 77 17.12 -4.45 15.76
N GLU A 78 16.19 -3.52 16.01
CA GLU A 78 16.22 -2.65 17.20
C GLU A 78 16.18 -3.48 18.50
N LYS A 79 15.38 -4.55 18.53
CA LYS A 79 15.32 -5.47 19.68
C LYS A 79 16.60 -6.30 19.87
N HIS A 80 17.35 -6.55 18.81
CA HIS A 80 18.61 -7.29 18.87
C HIS A 80 19.85 -6.40 19.01
N ALA A 81 19.71 -5.07 18.89
CA ALA A 81 20.77 -4.15 19.19
C ALA A 81 21.16 -4.29 20.68
N PRO A 82 22.47 -4.46 21.00
CA PRO A 82 22.89 -4.51 22.39
C PRO A 82 22.47 -3.21 23.07
N SER A 83 21.70 -3.33 24.14
CA SER A 83 21.31 -2.21 24.99
C SER A 83 22.58 -1.44 25.42
N PRO A 84 22.62 -0.10 25.30
CA PRO A 84 23.79 0.70 25.67
C PRO A 84 24.12 0.63 27.16
#